data_AF-A0A453MLL3-F1
#
_entry.id   AF-A0A453MLL3-F1
#
_cell.length_a   1.000
_cell.length_b   1.000
_cell.length_c   1.000
_cell.angle_alpha   90.00
_cell.angle_beta   90.00
_cell.angle_gamma   90.00
#
_symmetry.space_group_name_H-M   'P 1'
#
loop_
_entity.id
_entity.type
_entity.pdbx_description
1 polymer ?
#
loop_
_entity_poly.entity_id
_entity_poly.type
_entity_poly.pdbx_seq_one_letter_code
_entity_poly.pdbx_strand_id
1 'polypeptide(L)' 'MVKGMGSGRDATLGAIAKSGVGLSCIRDATPTPHNGCQPPKKRV' A
#
# COMPACT_ATOMS: atom_id res chain seq x y z
N MET A 1 7.87 3.83 1.16
CA MET A 1 6.51 4.37 1.39
C MET A 1 5.56 3.56 0.51
N VAL A 2 4.57 2.91 1.09
CA VAL A 2 3.61 2.05 0.39
C VAL A 2 2.24 2.69 0.47
N LYS A 3 1.47 2.68 -0.61
CA LYS A 3 0.12 3.25 -0.66
C LYS A 3 -0.87 2.20 -1.17
N GLY A 4 -1.87 1.90 -0.37
CA GLY A 4 -2.95 0.97 -0.70
C GLY A 4 -2.70 -0.48 -0.27
N MET A 5 -3.81 -1.22 -0.18
CA MET A 5 -3.85 -2.66 0.09
C MET A 5 -4.12 -3.44 -1.20
N GLY A 6 -3.17 -3.42 -2.13
CA GLY A 6 -3.23 -4.22 -3.36
C GLY A 6 -2.42 -5.51 -3.24
N SER A 7 -2.74 -6.51 -4.07
CA SER A 7 -2.01 -7.79 -4.13
C SER A 7 -0.51 -7.62 -4.40
N GLY A 8 -0.11 -6.54 -5.07
CA GLY A 8 1.29 -6.22 -5.34
C GLY A 8 2.11 -5.82 -4.10
N ARG A 9 1.47 -5.42 -2.99
CA ARG A 9 2.18 -4.91 -1.80
C ARG A 9 3.16 -5.93 -1.24
N ASP A 10 2.67 -7.12 -0.92
CA ASP A 10 3.47 -8.17 -0.28
C ASP A 10 4.45 -8.80 -1.27
N ALA A 11 4.06 -8.91 -2.54
CA ALA A 11 4.93 -9.40 -3.61
C ALA A 11 6.16 -8.50 -3.80
N THR A 12 5.97 -7.18 -3.83
CA THR A 12 7.07 -6.21 -3.96
C THR A 12 7.96 -6.19 -2.71
N LEU A 13 7.37 -6.22 -1.51
CA LEU A 13 8.13 -6.31 -0.26
C LEU A 13 9.01 -7.56 -0.21
N GLY A 14 8.46 -8.72 -0.60
CA GLY A 14 9.21 -9.98 -0.67
C GLY A 14 10.31 -9.97 -1.73
N ALA A 15 10.08 -9.34 -2.89
CA ALA A 15 11.10 -9.19 -3.93
C ALA A 15 12.25 -8.28 -3.49
N ILE A 16 11.94 -7.15 -2.84
CA ILE A 16 12.96 -6.22 -2.34
C ILE A 16 13.78 -6.88 -1.23
N ALA A 17 13.15 -7.61 -0.31
CA ALA A 17 13.87 -8.36 0.73
C ALA A 17 14.88 -9.38 0.14
N LYS A 18 14.57 -9.96 -1.02
CA LYS A 18 15.47 -10.90 -1.73
C LYS A 18 16.51 -10.20 -2.61
N SER A 19 16.32 -8.92 -2.94
CA SER A 19 17.21 -8.16 -3.83
C SER A 19 18.54 -7.73 -3.20
N GLY A 20 18.74 -7.98 -1.90
CA GLY A 20 19.91 -7.52 -1.16
C GLY A 20 19.87 -6.03 -0.77
N VAL A 21 18.80 -5.32 -1.12
CA VAL A 21 18.56 -3.93 -0.70
C VAL A 21 18.00 -3.91 0.72
N GLY A 22 18.77 -3.33 1.65
CA GLY A 22 18.35 -3.14 3.03
C GLY A 22 17.23 -2.10 3.15
N LEU A 23 16.06 -2.51 3.64
CA LEU A 23 14.96 -1.61 3.96
C LEU A 23 15.19 -1.00 5.35
N SER A 24 15.44 0.31 5.42
CA SER A 24 15.61 1.02 6.71
C SER A 24 14.30 1.26 7.44
N CYS A 25 13.22 1.54 6.69
CA CYS A 25 11.88 1.67 7.24
C CYS A 25 10.80 1.42 6.18
N ILE A 26 9.67 0.86 6.61
CA ILE A 26 8.47 0.72 5.78
C ILE A 26 7.42 1.67 6.35
N ARG A 27 7.05 2.69 5.58
CA ARG A 27 5.98 3.63 5.92
C ARG A 27 4.75 3.33 5.09
N ASP A 28 3.62 3.11 5.74
CA ASP A 28 2.32 3.04 5.08
C ASP A 28 1.73 4.44 4.94
N ALA A 29 1.36 4.81 3.72
CA ALA A 29 0.75 6.08 3.35
C ALA A 29 -0.61 5.86 2.67
N THR A 30 -1.28 4.76 2.99
CA THR A 30 -2.66 4.51 2.57
C THR A 30 -3.56 5.62 3.14
N PRO A 31 -4.30 6.37 2.30
CA PRO A 31 -5.11 7.47 2.78
C PRO A 31 -6.32 6.94 3.56
N THR A 32 -6.45 7.37 4.82
CA THR A 32 -7.67 7.17 5.61
C THR A 32 -8.51 8.45 5.51
N PRO A 33 -9.73 8.41 4.94
CA PRO A 33 -10.57 9.59 4.85
C PRO A 33 -11.19 9.91 6.20
N HIS A 34 -11.03 11.14 6.67
CA HIS A 34 -11.81 11.69 7.78
C HIS A 34 -13.05 12.41 7.21
N ASN A 35 -14.12 11.65 6.96
CA ASN A 35 -15.39 12.15 6.38
C ASN A 35 -15.25 12.98 5.08
N GLY A 36 -14.33 12.59 4.20
CA GLY A 36 -14.09 13.27 2.91
C GLY A 36 -15.15 12.97 1.84
N CYS A 37 -14.75 12.96 0.56
CA CYS A 37 -15.68 12.69 -0.54
C CYS A 37 -16.36 11.32 -0.41
N GLN A 38 -17.65 11.26 -0.72
CA GLN A 38 -18.41 10.00 -0.74
C GLN A 38 -17.86 9.07 -1.83
N PRO A 39 -17.47 7.82 -1.49
CA PRO A 39 -17.05 6.84 -2.48
C PRO A 39 -18.16 6.59 -3.52
N PRO A 40 -17.81 6.27 -4.77
CA PRO A 40 -18.80 5.95 -5.79
C PRO A 40 -19.63 4.74 -5.37
N LYS A 41 -20.88 4.67 -5.85
CA LYS A 41 -21.75 3.51 -5.64
C LYS A 41 -21.02 2.23 -6.06
N LYS A 42 -21.06 1.21 -5.21
CA LYS A 42 -20.48 -0.11 -5.52
C LYS A 42 -21.08 -0.58 -6.85
N ARG A 43 -20.20 -0.88 -7.81
CA ARG A 43 -20.56 -1.57 -9.05
C ARG A 43 -20.50 -3.05 -8.71
N VAL A 44 -21.64 -3.61 -8.37
CA VAL A 44 -21.84 -5.07 -8.33
C VAL A 44 -22.36 -5.47 -9.68
#